data_AF-A0A3G5T7K7-F1
#
_entry.id   AF-A0A3G5T7K7-F1
#
_cell.length_a   1.000
_cell.length_b   1.000
_cell.length_c   1.000
_cell.angle_alpha   90.00
_cell.angle_beta   90.00
_cell.angle_gamma   90.00
#
_symmetry.space_group_name_H-M   'P 1'
#
loop_
_entity.id
_entity.type
_entity.pdbx_description
1 polymer ?
#
loop_
_entity_poly.entity_id
_entity_poly.type
_entity_poly.pdbx_seq_one_letter_code
_entity_poly.pdbx_strand_id
1 'polypeptide(L)'
;MPDDSEESVELERHIDVVILRSDSPHPRTLEGVALDLTEENELTAGEIDAALRSAVHLTCPVDIDIDAYRALEGLPVPRPFSQSGWLYDYRRLVLDDDGASIDAVRLEYHPVFGLRIWETET
;
A
#
# COMPACT_ATOMS: atom_id res chain seq x y z
N MET A 1 13.29 -12.18 -44.14
CA MET A 1 12.65 -11.95 -42.83
C MET A 1 13.71 -12.11 -41.79
N PRO A 2 13.90 -11.10 -40.94
CA PRO A 2 14.25 -11.40 -39.56
C PRO A 2 13.48 -10.55 -38.54
N ASP A 3 13.28 -11.19 -37.39
CA ASP A 3 13.05 -10.64 -36.05
C ASP A 3 11.80 -9.78 -35.78
N ASP A 4 10.66 -10.47 -35.66
CA ASP A 4 9.69 -10.17 -34.59
C ASP A 4 10.38 -10.46 -33.24
N SER A 5 11.28 -9.56 -32.83
CA SER A 5 11.57 -9.38 -31.41
C SER A 5 10.31 -8.76 -30.82
N GLU A 6 9.35 -9.59 -30.44
CA GLU A 6 8.25 -9.21 -29.56
C GLU A 6 8.90 -8.80 -28.23
N GLU A 7 9.38 -7.56 -28.14
CA GLU A 7 9.53 -6.84 -26.88
C GLU A 7 8.16 -6.95 -26.21
N SER A 8 8.03 -7.92 -25.32
CA SER A 8 6.89 -8.04 -24.44
C SER A 8 6.93 -6.78 -23.61
N VAL A 9 6.18 -5.76 -24.05
CA VAL A 9 5.92 -4.56 -23.25
C VAL A 9 5.34 -5.07 -21.94
N GLU A 10 6.18 -5.11 -20.90
CA GLU A 10 5.75 -5.38 -19.55
C GLU A 10 4.74 -4.28 -19.22
N LEU A 11 3.45 -4.64 -19.26
CA LEU A 11 2.38 -3.69 -18.98
C LEU A 11 2.64 -3.09 -17.60
N GLU A 12 2.89 -1.78 -17.57
CA GLU A 12 3.06 -1.03 -16.32
C GLU A 12 1.86 -1.29 -15.42
N ARG A 13 2.11 -1.74 -14.20
CA ARG A 13 1.08 -2.03 -13.20
C ARG A 13 1.21 -1.05 -12.06
N HIS A 14 0.08 -0.58 -11.57
CA HIS A 14 0.05 0.36 -10.46
C HIS A 14 -0.69 -0.23 -9.26
N ILE A 15 -0.30 0.20 -8.08
CA ILE A 15 -0.99 -0.12 -6.84
C ILE A 15 -0.96 1.07 -5.89
N ASP A 16 -2.13 1.39 -5.35
CA ASP A 16 -2.31 2.45 -4.36
C ASP A 16 -2.41 1.84 -2.97
N VAL A 17 -1.57 2.31 -2.05
CA VAL A 17 -1.46 1.75 -0.70
C VAL A 17 -1.53 2.88 0.34
N VAL A 18 -2.42 2.76 1.32
CA VAL A 18 -2.39 3.61 2.52
C VAL A 18 -1.50 2.95 3.58
N ILE A 19 -0.46 3.67 3.99
CA ILE A 19 0.47 3.26 5.04
C ILE A 19 -0.09 3.68 6.39
N LEU A 20 -0.25 2.71 7.29
CA LEU A 20 -0.73 2.91 8.66
C LEU A 20 0.29 2.38 9.66
N ARG A 21 0.28 2.94 10.86
CA ARG A 21 0.97 2.42 12.04
C ARG A 21 0.05 1.53 12.85
N SER A 22 0.58 0.41 13.32
CA SER A 22 -0.10 -0.48 14.26
C SER A 22 -0.30 0.27 15.58
N ASP A 23 -1.55 0.50 15.96
CA ASP A 23 -1.92 1.13 17.23
C ASP A 23 -3.25 0.53 17.71
N SER A 24 -3.53 0.64 19.02
CA SER A 24 -4.71 0.06 19.63
C SER A 24 -5.65 1.16 20.15
N PRO A 25 -6.97 1.11 19.87
CA PRO A 25 -7.70 0.00 19.23
C PRO A 25 -7.73 0.03 17.69
N HIS A 26 -7.23 1.11 17.08
CA HIS A 26 -7.32 1.34 15.64
C HIS A 26 -5.95 1.74 15.08
N PRO A 27 -5.60 1.27 13.87
CA PRO A 27 -4.39 1.70 13.21
C PRO A 27 -4.46 3.20 12.91
N ARG A 28 -3.28 3.85 12.91
CA ARG A 28 -3.17 5.30 12.69
C ARG A 28 -2.52 5.62 11.36
N THR A 29 -2.91 6.73 10.75
CA THR A 29 -2.18 7.35 9.64
C THR A 29 -0.79 7.79 10.08
N LEU A 30 0.07 8.15 9.13
CA LEU A 30 1.42 8.65 9.43
C LEU A 30 1.39 9.99 10.21
N GLU A 31 0.30 10.75 10.10
CA GLU A 31 0.04 11.97 10.89
C GLU A 31 -0.63 11.70 12.26
N GLY A 32 -0.90 10.43 12.59
CA GLY A 32 -1.43 10.03 13.90
C GLY A 32 -2.96 9.99 14.02
N VAL A 33 -3.70 10.17 12.92
CA VAL A 33 -5.17 10.06 12.90
C VAL A 33 -5.56 8.58 12.94
N ALA A 34 -6.35 8.17 13.93
CA ALA A 34 -6.84 6.80 14.02
C ALA A 34 -7.94 6.55 12.98
N LEU A 35 -7.91 5.39 12.32
CA LEU A 35 -8.92 4.99 11.34
C LEU A 35 -9.70 3.76 11.82
N ASP A 36 -11.01 3.91 11.97
CA ASP A 36 -11.90 2.76 12.17
C ASP A 36 -12.16 2.06 10.83
N LEU A 37 -11.54 0.89 10.66
CA LEU A 37 -11.62 0.10 9.42
C LEU A 37 -12.52 -1.13 9.56
N THR A 38 -13.37 -1.19 10.60
CA THR A 38 -14.12 -2.40 11.01
C THR A 38 -15.55 -2.50 10.44
N GLU A 39 -15.80 -1.86 9.30
CA GLU A 39 -16.93 -2.11 8.37
C GLU A 39 -18.25 -1.36 8.60
N GLU A 40 -18.45 -0.62 9.70
CA GLU A 40 -19.76 0.03 9.96
C GLU A 40 -19.78 1.54 9.69
N ASN A 41 -18.63 2.22 9.74
CA ASN A 41 -18.56 3.67 9.63
C ASN A 41 -17.93 4.13 8.31
N GLU A 42 -18.59 5.09 7.65
CA GLU A 42 -17.95 5.88 6.60
C GLU A 42 -16.84 6.74 7.21
N LEU A 43 -15.73 6.90 6.49
CA LEU A 43 -14.67 7.80 6.91
C LEU A 43 -15.16 9.24 6.84
N THR A 44 -14.85 10.03 7.86
CA THR A 44 -15.03 11.48 7.83
C THR A 44 -14.09 12.11 6.80
N ALA A 45 -14.40 13.33 6.36
CA ALA A 45 -13.53 14.06 5.44
C ALA A 45 -12.10 14.25 5.99
N GLY A 46 -11.94 14.41 7.31
CA GLY A 46 -10.63 14.53 7.95
C GLY A 46 -9.84 13.23 7.95
N GLU A 47 -10.51 12.09 8.14
CA GLU A 47 -9.89 10.77 8.04
C GLU A 47 -9.49 10.43 6.61
N ILE A 48 -10.31 10.80 5.61
CA ILE A 48 -9.98 10.64 4.18
C ILE A 48 -8.74 11.48 3.82
N ASP A 49 -8.69 12.76 4.23
CA ASP A 49 -7.53 13.62 3.98
C ASP A 49 -6.25 13.03 4.60
N ALA A 50 -6.32 12.59 5.86
CA ALA A 50 -5.18 11.99 6.56
C ALA A 50 -4.75 10.64 5.94
N ALA A 51 -5.69 9.84 5.46
CA ALA A 51 -5.39 8.59 4.76
C ALA A 51 -4.71 8.86 3.41
N LEU A 52 -5.21 9.82 2.62
CA LEU A 52 -4.60 10.23 1.35
C LEU A 52 -3.18 10.77 1.53
N ARG A 53 -2.92 11.54 2.59
CA ARG A 53 -1.57 12.01 2.94
C ARG A 53 -0.62 10.90 3.37
N SER A 54 -1.17 9.76 3.79
CA SER A 54 -0.40 8.57 4.14
C SER A 54 -0.36 7.54 3.02
N ALA A 55 -0.86 7.89 1.84
CA ALA A 55 -0.91 6.98 0.72
C ALA A 55 0.29 7.12 -0.21
N VAL A 56 0.63 6.03 -0.86
CA VAL A 56 1.67 5.94 -1.88
C VAL A 56 1.12 5.26 -3.12
N HIS A 57 1.52 5.78 -4.28
CA HIS A 57 1.28 5.18 -5.57
C HIS A 57 2.57 4.52 -6.02
N LEU A 58 2.54 3.22 -6.30
CA LEU A 58 3.71 2.44 -6.69
C LEU A 58 3.48 1.84 -8.07
N THR A 59 4.48 1.98 -8.94
CA THR A 59 4.47 1.45 -10.31
C THR A 59 5.47 0.31 -10.43
N CYS A 60 5.03 -0.84 -10.93
CA CYS A 60 5.91 -1.95 -11.32
C CYS A 60 6.23 -1.84 -12.82
N PRO A 61 7.51 -1.96 -13.25
CA PRO A 61 8.71 -2.30 -12.45
C PRO A 61 9.53 -1.08 -11.96
N VAL A 62 8.97 0.13 -11.98
CA VAL A 62 9.72 1.39 -11.76
C VAL A 62 10.07 1.63 -10.28
N ASP A 63 9.08 1.51 -9.40
CA ASP A 63 9.20 1.73 -7.96
C ASP A 63 9.42 0.42 -7.19
N ILE A 64 8.84 -0.67 -7.70
CA ILE A 64 8.83 -2.00 -7.07
C ILE A 64 8.95 -3.09 -8.13
N ASP A 65 9.52 -4.24 -7.77
CA ASP A 65 9.53 -5.44 -8.60
C ASP A 65 8.17 -6.19 -8.57
N ILE A 66 8.07 -7.26 -9.38
CA ILE A 66 6.83 -8.02 -9.54
C ILE A 66 6.43 -8.82 -8.29
N ASP A 67 7.40 -9.27 -7.48
CA ASP A 67 7.11 -10.06 -6.29
C ASP A 67 6.63 -9.14 -5.16
N ALA A 68 7.24 -7.95 -5.01
CA ALA A 68 6.71 -6.86 -4.20
C ALA A 68 5.29 -6.43 -4.62
N TYR A 69 5.04 -6.28 -5.92
CA TYR A 69 3.72 -5.95 -6.44
C TYR A 69 2.67 -7.00 -6.03
N ARG A 70 2.96 -8.29 -6.22
CA ARG A 70 2.05 -9.39 -5.87
C ARG A 70 1.75 -9.45 -4.37
N ALA A 71 2.76 -9.23 -3.53
CA ALA A 71 2.57 -9.17 -2.08
C ALA A 71 1.62 -8.03 -1.69
N LEU A 72 1.80 -6.84 -2.28
CA LEU A 72 0.93 -5.68 -2.03
C LEU A 72 -0.48 -5.86 -2.62
N GLU A 73 -0.61 -6.50 -3.78
CA GLU A 73 -1.90 -6.82 -4.42
C GLU A 73 -2.77 -7.73 -3.54
N GLY A 74 -2.13 -8.60 -2.76
CA GLY A 74 -2.78 -9.48 -1.78
C GLY A 74 -3.35 -8.77 -0.55
N LEU A 75 -2.99 -7.50 -0.30
CA LEU A 75 -3.47 -6.76 0.87
C LEU A 75 -4.98 -6.50 0.82
N PRO A 76 -5.66 -6.41 1.97
CA PRO A 76 -7.09 -6.11 1.98
C PRO A 76 -7.36 -4.66 1.55
N VAL A 77 -8.44 -4.47 0.79
CA VAL A 77 -9.11 -3.17 0.64
C VAL A 77 -10.17 -3.07 1.74
N PRO A 78 -9.99 -2.20 2.76
CA PRO A 78 -11.00 -2.03 3.80
C PRO A 78 -12.34 -1.57 3.23
N ARG A 79 -13.44 -2.02 3.82
CA ARG A 79 -14.79 -1.61 3.39
C ARG A 79 -14.97 -0.07 3.34
N PRO A 80 -14.52 0.71 4.35
CA PRO A 80 -14.63 2.17 4.29
C PRO A 80 -13.85 2.80 3.12
N PHE A 81 -12.80 2.16 2.62
CA PHE A 81 -12.05 2.63 1.46
C PHE A 81 -12.83 2.32 0.17
N SER A 82 -13.35 1.10 0.03
CA SER A 82 -14.16 0.70 -1.13
C SER A 82 -15.44 1.52 -1.30
N GLN A 83 -15.95 2.11 -0.23
CA GLN A 83 -17.13 2.98 -0.25
C GLN A 83 -16.79 4.46 -0.49
N SER A 84 -15.50 4.83 -0.35
CA SER A 84 -15.02 6.19 -0.58
C SER A 84 -14.68 6.39 -2.05
N GLY A 85 -15.22 7.45 -2.66
CA GLY A 85 -14.84 7.82 -4.03
C GLY A 85 -13.37 8.25 -4.18
N TRP A 86 -12.67 8.51 -3.07
CA TRP A 86 -11.27 8.96 -3.06
C TRP A 86 -10.25 7.86 -2.78
N LEU A 87 -10.67 6.83 -2.03
CA LEU A 87 -9.81 5.72 -1.61
C LEU A 87 -10.25 4.40 -2.24
N TYR A 88 -11.09 4.47 -3.28
CA TYR A 88 -11.57 3.31 -3.99
C TYR A 88 -10.38 2.51 -4.52
N ASP A 89 -10.32 1.23 -4.13
CA ASP A 89 -9.24 0.28 -4.45
C ASP A 89 -7.90 0.46 -3.71
N TYR A 90 -7.79 1.44 -2.80
CA TYR A 90 -6.59 1.59 -1.98
C TYR A 90 -6.45 0.40 -1.02
N ARG A 91 -5.24 -0.15 -0.97
CA ARG A 91 -4.90 -1.28 -0.11
C ARG A 91 -4.41 -0.78 1.25
N ARG A 92 -4.69 -1.54 2.31
CA ARG A 92 -4.23 -1.20 3.65
C ARG A 92 -2.92 -1.92 3.98
N LEU A 93 -1.85 -1.14 4.20
CA LEU A 93 -0.59 -1.63 4.74
C LEU A 93 -0.41 -1.14 6.19
N VAL A 94 -0.44 -2.05 7.15
CA VAL A 94 -0.20 -1.72 8.57
C VAL A 94 1.23 -2.13 8.92
N LEU A 95 2.03 -1.18 9.39
CA LEU A 95 3.40 -1.37 9.83
C LEU A 95 3.47 -1.25 11.35
N ASP A 96 4.17 -2.17 12.00
CA ASP A 96 4.60 -2.01 13.39
C ASP A 96 5.89 -1.16 13.48
N ASP A 97 6.56 -1.19 14.63
CA ASP A 97 7.82 -0.46 14.86
C ASP A 97 8.98 -1.02 14.02
N ASP A 98 8.95 -2.32 13.68
CA ASP A 98 9.94 -3.04 12.88
C ASP A 98 9.55 -3.17 11.39
N GLY A 99 8.34 -2.74 11.03
CA GLY A 99 7.80 -2.74 9.68
C GLY A 99 6.63 -3.72 9.49
N ALA A 100 6.58 -4.37 8.34
CA ALA A 100 5.70 -5.50 8.08
C ALA A 100 6.41 -6.51 7.18
N SER A 101 6.07 -7.78 7.33
CA SER A 101 6.49 -8.83 6.40
C SER A 101 5.25 -9.43 5.75
N ILE A 102 5.22 -9.43 4.41
CA ILE A 102 4.15 -9.99 3.60
C ILE A 102 4.82 -10.94 2.60
N ASP A 103 4.52 -12.22 2.71
CA ASP A 103 5.21 -13.27 1.94
C ASP A 103 6.75 -13.18 2.06
N ALA A 104 7.47 -13.08 0.94
CA ALA A 104 8.92 -12.97 0.87
C ALA A 104 9.41 -11.50 0.84
N VAL A 105 8.57 -10.55 1.24
CA VAL A 105 8.85 -9.12 1.14
C VAL A 105 8.71 -8.48 2.50
N ARG A 106 9.72 -7.70 2.90
CA ARG A 106 9.67 -6.87 4.10
C ARG A 106 9.57 -5.40 3.72
N LEU A 107 8.69 -4.71 4.43
CA LEU A 107 8.30 -3.33 4.21
C LEU A 107 8.59 -2.52 5.47
N GLU A 108 9.15 -1.34 5.29
CA GLU A 108 9.45 -0.41 6.38
C GLU A 108 9.19 1.02 5.92
N TYR A 109 8.62 1.84 6.79
CA TYR A 109 8.51 3.26 6.52
C TYR A 109 9.67 4.02 7.17
N HIS A 110 10.47 4.69 6.34
CA HIS A 110 11.53 5.59 6.76
C HIS A 110 11.10 7.06 6.58
N PRO A 111 11.23 7.93 7.60
CA PRO A 111 10.69 9.30 7.56
C PRO A 111 11.29 10.20 6.47
N VAL A 112 12.47 9.87 5.95
CA VAL A 112 13.15 10.64 4.88
C VAL A 112 12.99 9.99 3.51
N PHE A 113 12.94 8.66 3.45
CA PHE A 113 12.99 7.92 2.19
C PHE A 113 11.64 7.35 1.78
N GLY A 114 10.62 7.49 2.63
CA GLY A 114 9.30 6.91 2.40
C GLY A 114 9.28 5.41 2.66
N LEU A 115 8.42 4.71 1.92
CA LEU A 115 8.28 3.26 2.00
C LEU A 115 9.51 2.61 1.36
N ARG A 116 10.15 1.72 2.10
CA ARG A 116 11.24 0.89 1.61
C ARG A 116 10.79 -0.56 1.59
N ILE A 117 11.19 -1.26 0.55
CA ILE A 117 10.76 -2.63 0.24
C ILE A 117 12.02 -3.43 -0.09
N TRP A 118 12.12 -4.64 0.45
CA TRP A 118 13.22 -5.56 0.18
C TRP A 118 12.75 -6.99 0.28
N GLU A 119 13.37 -7.86 -0.51
CA GLU A 119 13.20 -9.29 -0.42
C GLU A 119 13.80 -9.81 0.89
N THR A 120 13.12 -10.77 1.52
CA THR A 120 13.67 -11.51 2.65
C THR A 120 14.43 -12.72 2.11
N GLU A 121 15.75 -12.71 2.27
CA GLU A 121 16.57 -13.90 2.01
C GLU A 121 16.02 -15.06 2.88
N THR A 122 15.42 -16.06 2.23
CA THR A 122 14.91 -17.28 2.87
C THR A 122 16.00 -18.34 2.95
#